data_AF-A0A660W1B8-F1
#
_entry.id   AF-A0A660W1B8-F1
#
_cell.length_a   1.000
_cell.length_b   1.000
_cell.length_c   1.000
_cell.angle_alpha   90.00
_cell.angle_beta   90.00
_cell.angle_gamma   90.00
#
_symmetry.space_group_name_H-M   'P 1'
#
loop_
_entity.id
_entity.type
_entity.pdbx_description
1 polymer ?
#
loop_
_entity_poly.entity_id
_entity_poly.type
_entity_poly.pdbx_seq_one_letter_code
_entity_poly.pdbx_strand_id
1 'polypeptide(L)'
;MKARVLLSMLLWAGMASAGCAEGETIIADHTAAADFALVPRAFIEKAKADLRICYGHTSHGSQVITGMQVLMHDPSSGGLYDLDTDGAIQAGVLSVKDRTPTGDLGNPDRTSWASRTRDYLKGAGRDRNVV
;
A
#
# COMPACT_ATOMS: atom_id res chain seq x y z
N MET A 1 56.92 7.93 -57.33
CA MET A 1 56.52 9.36 -57.31
C MET A 1 55.01 9.44 -57.49
N LYS A 2 54.31 10.06 -56.51
CA LYS A 2 53.01 10.77 -56.57
C LYS A 2 51.83 10.05 -57.26
N ALA A 3 50.61 9.98 -56.76
CA ALA A 3 49.90 10.29 -55.54
C ALA A 3 48.48 9.77 -55.84
N ARG A 4 47.77 9.17 -54.88
CA ARG A 4 46.30 9.10 -54.89
C ARG A 4 45.82 8.63 -53.52
N VAL A 5 45.45 9.61 -52.71
CA VAL A 5 44.64 9.45 -51.51
C VAL A 5 43.24 9.04 -51.97
N LEU A 6 42.77 7.88 -51.54
CA LEU A 6 41.36 7.47 -51.66
C LEU A 6 40.82 7.25 -50.24
N LEU A 7 40.05 8.27 -49.87
CA LEU A 7 39.09 8.40 -48.78
C LEU A 7 38.67 7.09 -48.09
N SER A 8 39.12 6.92 -46.85
CA SER A 8 38.59 5.88 -45.95
C SER A 8 37.17 6.25 -45.49
N MET A 9 36.19 5.43 -45.86
CA MET A 9 34.89 5.37 -45.21
C MET A 9 35.06 4.95 -43.75
N LEU A 10 34.50 5.71 -42.81
CA LEU A 10 33.99 5.14 -41.57
C LEU A 10 32.72 5.90 -41.17
N LEU A 11 31.59 5.23 -41.42
CA LEU A 11 30.30 5.54 -40.82
C LEU A 11 30.47 5.52 -39.30
N TRP A 12 30.24 6.66 -38.63
CA TRP A 12 29.95 6.63 -37.21
C TRP A 12 28.44 6.44 -37.05
N ALA A 13 28.06 5.22 -36.72
CA ALA A 13 26.71 4.81 -36.40
C ALA A 13 26.14 5.71 -35.28
N GLY A 14 24.90 6.18 -35.50
CA GLY A 14 24.15 6.94 -34.51
C GLY A 14 24.04 6.16 -33.20
N MET A 15 24.59 6.72 -32.14
CA MET A 15 24.18 6.38 -30.79
C MET A 15 22.76 6.90 -30.61
N ALA A 16 21.77 6.02 -30.80
CA ALA A 16 20.47 6.25 -30.21
C ALA A 16 20.69 6.33 -28.69
N SER A 17 20.55 7.52 -28.12
CA SER A 17 20.37 7.64 -26.67
C SER A 17 19.20 6.74 -26.31
N ALA A 18 19.49 5.65 -25.59
CA ALA A 18 18.48 4.93 -24.86
C ALA A 18 17.91 5.94 -23.85
N GLY A 19 16.76 6.53 -24.18
CA GLY A 19 16.01 7.33 -23.23
C GLY A 19 15.70 6.43 -22.05
N CYS A 20 16.29 6.71 -20.89
CA CYS A 20 15.74 6.21 -19.64
C CYS A 20 14.29 6.69 -19.60
N ALA A 21 13.34 5.76 -19.58
CA ALA A 21 11.99 6.09 -19.14
C ALA A 21 12.12 6.57 -17.70
N GLU A 22 12.06 7.88 -17.47
CA GLU A 22 11.86 8.44 -16.14
C GLU A 22 10.52 7.91 -15.65
N GLY A 23 10.54 7.15 -14.57
CA GLY A 23 9.31 6.75 -13.89
C GLY A 23 8.58 8.02 -13.45
N GLU A 24 7.27 8.09 -13.72
CA GLU A 24 6.45 9.20 -13.27
C GLU A 24 6.63 9.41 -11.77
N THR A 25 6.84 10.66 -11.36
CA THR A 25 6.90 11.03 -9.95
C THR A 25 5.57 10.67 -9.28
N ILE A 26 5.60 9.74 -8.33
CA ILE A 26 4.44 9.43 -7.49
C ILE A 26 4.31 10.56 -6.47
N ILE A 27 3.35 11.47 -6.68
CA ILE A 27 3.01 12.54 -5.74
C ILE A 27 1.75 12.12 -4.97
N ALA A 28 1.83 12.09 -3.64
CA ALA A 28 0.64 12.00 -2.79
C ALA A 28 -0.08 13.35 -2.78
N ASP A 29 -0.82 13.65 -3.85
CA ASP A 29 -1.50 14.94 -4.06
C ASP A 29 -2.87 15.05 -3.39
N HIS A 30 -3.34 13.97 -2.76
CA HIS A 30 -4.61 13.86 -2.06
C HIS A 30 -5.85 14.04 -2.95
N THR A 31 -5.70 14.03 -4.28
CA THR A 31 -6.83 14.23 -5.22
C THR A 31 -7.77 13.03 -5.25
N ALA A 32 -7.27 11.83 -4.98
CA ALA A 32 -8.05 10.59 -4.92
C ALA A 32 -9.21 10.64 -3.91
N ALA A 33 -9.16 11.52 -2.91
CA ALA A 33 -10.27 11.71 -1.97
C ALA A 33 -11.54 12.25 -2.66
N ALA A 34 -11.40 13.03 -3.73
CA ALA A 34 -12.54 13.55 -4.50
C ALA A 34 -13.30 12.41 -5.21
N ASP A 35 -12.60 11.34 -5.57
CA ASP A 35 -13.15 10.18 -6.26
C ASP A 35 -13.62 9.08 -5.29
N PHE A 36 -13.65 9.34 -3.98
CA PHE A 36 -14.02 8.34 -2.96
C PHE A 36 -15.42 7.74 -3.22
N ALA A 37 -16.36 8.55 -3.70
CA ALA A 37 -17.71 8.10 -4.04
C ALA A 37 -17.76 7.13 -5.24
N LEU A 38 -16.68 7.05 -6.04
CA LEU A 38 -16.58 6.14 -7.17
C LEU A 38 -16.20 4.71 -6.75
N VAL A 39 -15.78 4.49 -5.50
CA VAL A 39 -15.44 3.15 -4.99
C VAL A 39 -16.70 2.27 -5.01
N PRO A 40 -16.75 1.21 -5.84
CA PRO A 40 -17.92 0.35 -5.90
C PRO A 40 -18.19 -0.34 -4.57
N ARG A 41 -19.44 -0.25 -4.10
CA ARG A 41 -19.92 -0.90 -2.87
C ARG A 41 -19.53 -2.37 -2.77
N ALA A 42 -19.60 -3.10 -3.88
CA ALA A 42 -19.26 -4.52 -3.94
C ALA A 42 -17.81 -4.82 -3.50
N PHE A 43 -16.87 -3.90 -3.72
CA PHE A 43 -15.49 -4.08 -3.24
C PHE A 43 -15.36 -3.85 -1.74
N ILE A 44 -16.15 -2.95 -1.15
CA ILE A 44 -16.19 -2.74 0.30
C ILE A 44 -16.77 -3.99 0.98
N GLU A 45 -17.88 -4.51 0.45
CA GLU A 45 -18.51 -5.73 0.97
C GLU A 45 -17.60 -6.96 0.80
N LYS A 46 -16.92 -7.08 -0.34
CA LYS A 46 -15.91 -8.12 -0.56
C LYS A 46 -14.74 -7.98 0.41
N ALA A 47 -14.28 -6.76 0.68
CA ALA A 47 -13.22 -6.53 1.66
C ALA A 47 -13.64 -7.00 3.07
N LYS A 48 -14.88 -6.70 3.49
CA LYS A 48 -15.43 -7.18 4.77
C LYS A 48 -15.51 -8.71 4.84
N ALA A 49 -15.85 -9.37 3.74
CA ALA A 49 -15.95 -10.83 3.68
C ALA A 49 -14.59 -11.54 3.68
N ASP A 50 -13.61 -10.98 2.98
CA ASP A 50 -12.37 -11.68 2.66
C ASP A 50 -11.20 -11.24 3.52
N LEU A 51 -11.13 -9.96 3.93
CA LEU A 51 -9.96 -9.41 4.57
C LEU A 51 -10.02 -9.54 6.08
N ARG A 52 -8.88 -9.93 6.63
CA ARG A 52 -8.57 -10.02 8.05
C ARG A 52 -7.24 -9.34 8.23
N ILE A 53 -7.31 -8.06 8.55
CA ILE A 53 -6.17 -7.16 8.57
C ILE A 53 -5.56 -7.21 9.96
N CYS A 54 -4.24 -7.15 10.05
CA CYS A 54 -3.57 -6.69 11.26
C CYS A 54 -2.70 -5.50 10.89
N TYR A 55 -2.82 -4.42 11.67
CA TYR A 55 -2.21 -3.14 11.33
C TYR A 55 -1.33 -2.70 12.49
N GLY A 56 -0.03 -2.99 12.36
CA GLY A 56 0.98 -2.59 13.33
C GLY A 56 1.41 -1.16 13.11
N HIS A 57 1.17 -0.28 14.09
CA HIS A 57 1.63 1.11 14.01
C HIS A 57 1.85 1.74 15.40
N THR A 58 2.53 2.89 15.39
CA THR A 58 2.68 3.79 16.54
C THR A 58 1.70 4.98 16.45
N SER A 59 1.81 5.95 17.34
CA SER A 59 0.90 7.09 17.44
C SER A 59 0.65 7.80 16.10
N HIS A 60 1.67 7.95 15.26
CA HIS A 60 1.52 8.63 13.97
C HIS A 60 0.66 7.84 12.96
N GLY A 61 0.73 6.50 13.00
CA GLY A 61 0.02 5.63 12.05
C GLY A 61 -1.47 5.48 12.33
N SER A 62 -2.00 6.03 13.43
CA SER A 62 -3.43 5.89 13.76
C SER A 62 -4.36 6.64 12.80
N GLN A 63 -3.82 7.52 11.95
CA GLN A 63 -4.61 8.34 11.03
C GLN A 63 -5.55 7.50 10.15
N VAL A 64 -5.12 6.33 9.69
CA VAL A 64 -5.96 5.41 8.89
C VAL A 64 -7.15 4.89 9.72
N ILE A 65 -6.90 4.44 10.95
CA ILE A 65 -7.95 3.94 11.85
C ILE A 65 -8.91 5.07 12.23
N THR A 66 -8.40 6.26 12.56
CA THR A 66 -9.21 7.44 12.86
C THR A 66 -10.08 7.84 11.66
N GLY A 67 -9.54 7.82 10.44
CA GLY A 67 -10.32 8.10 9.22
C GLY A 67 -11.43 7.06 9.00
N MET A 68 -11.14 5.77 9.19
CA MET A 68 -12.15 4.72 9.10
C MET A 68 -13.25 4.86 10.17
N GLN A 69 -12.90 5.29 11.39
CA GLN A 69 -13.87 5.57 12.43
C GLN A 69 -14.79 6.75 12.07
N VAL A 70 -14.28 7.78 11.40
CA VAL A 70 -15.12 8.88 10.87
C VAL A 70 -16.14 8.32 9.88
N LEU A 71 -15.73 7.45 8.96
CA LEU A 71 -16.63 6.82 7.99
C LEU A 71 -17.65 5.89 8.65
N MET A 72 -17.24 5.11 9.64
CA MET A 72 -18.12 4.23 10.41
C MET A 72 -19.18 5.02 11.20
N HIS A 73 -18.79 6.17 11.76
CA HIS A 73 -19.70 7.01 12.55
C HIS A 73 -20.56 7.96 11.70
N ASP A 74 -20.36 8.03 10.38
CA ASP A 74 -21.24 8.76 9.48
C ASP A 74 -22.57 8.00 9.32
N PRO A 75 -23.72 8.55 9.79
CA PRO A 75 -25.01 7.88 9.67
C PRO A 75 -25.43 7.62 8.22
N SER A 76 -24.93 8.41 7.27
CA SER A 76 -25.25 8.26 5.85
C SER A 76 -24.63 6.98 5.24
N SER A 77 -23.61 6.42 5.89
CA SER A 77 -22.97 5.18 5.44
C SER A 77 -23.86 3.94 5.62
N GLY A 78 -24.87 4.01 6.50
CA GLY A 78 -25.74 2.88 6.81
C GLY A 78 -24.99 1.62 7.26
N GLY A 79 -23.85 1.79 7.95
CA GLY A 79 -22.98 0.70 8.41
C GLY A 79 -22.06 0.10 7.33
N LEU A 80 -22.03 0.68 6.12
CA LEU A 80 -21.19 0.18 5.03
C LEU A 80 -19.69 0.14 5.42
N TYR A 81 -19.24 1.04 6.29
CA TYR A 81 -17.85 1.16 6.72
C TYR A 81 -17.58 0.61 8.14
N ASP A 82 -18.50 -0.15 8.72
CA ASP A 82 -18.29 -0.78 10.03
C ASP A 82 -17.01 -1.62 10.06
N LEU A 83 -16.20 -1.40 11.11
CA LEU A 83 -14.97 -2.11 11.39
C LEU A 83 -14.88 -2.47 12.86
N ASP A 84 -14.20 -3.58 13.14
CA ASP A 84 -13.81 -4.01 14.47
C ASP A 84 -12.29 -3.89 14.58
N THR A 85 -11.81 -3.21 15.62
CA THR A 85 -10.36 -2.98 15.86
C THR A 85 -9.73 -4.03 16.77
N ASP A 86 -10.53 -4.92 17.36
CA ASP A 86 -10.07 -6.05 18.16
C ASP A 86 -9.77 -7.30 17.30
N GLY A 87 -9.99 -7.21 15.98
CA GLY A 87 -9.78 -8.29 15.02
C GLY A 87 -10.81 -9.41 15.10
N ALA A 88 -11.98 -9.15 15.70
CA ALA A 88 -13.11 -10.08 15.67
C ALA A 88 -13.58 -10.28 14.22
N ILE A 89 -14.02 -11.50 13.91
CA ILE A 89 -14.58 -11.83 12.60
C ILE A 89 -16.10 -11.82 12.77
N GLN A 90 -16.76 -10.85 12.16
CA GLN A 90 -18.20 -10.64 12.25
C GLN A 90 -18.76 -10.38 10.86
N ALA A 91 -19.94 -10.92 10.57
CA ALA A 91 -20.58 -10.71 9.27
C ALA A 91 -20.88 -9.21 9.07
N GLY A 92 -20.47 -8.67 7.93
CA GLY A 92 -20.74 -7.26 7.59
C GLY A 92 -19.84 -6.25 8.30
N VAL A 93 -18.77 -6.67 9.00
CA VAL A 93 -17.82 -5.78 9.69
C VAL A 93 -16.40 -6.12 9.24
N LEU A 94 -15.59 -5.10 8.90
CA LEU A 94 -14.20 -5.32 8.51
C LEU A 94 -13.37 -5.71 9.73
N SER A 95 -12.69 -6.85 9.67
CA SER A 95 -11.86 -7.35 10.76
C SER A 95 -10.46 -6.71 10.71
N VAL A 96 -10.18 -5.78 11.61
CA VAL A 96 -8.88 -5.11 11.75
C VAL A 96 -8.33 -5.40 13.14
N LYS A 97 -7.16 -6.04 13.24
CA LYS A 97 -6.45 -6.16 14.50
C LYS A 97 -5.53 -4.96 14.65
N ASP A 98 -6.03 -3.92 15.32
CA ASP A 98 -5.31 -2.66 15.48
C ASP A 98 -4.09 -2.81 16.39
N ARG A 99 -3.05 -1.99 16.12
CA ARG A 99 -1.76 -1.96 16.85
C ARG A 99 -1.08 -3.32 17.04
N THR A 100 -1.37 -4.26 16.14
CA THR A 100 -0.89 -5.65 16.24
C THR A 100 -0.35 -6.10 14.88
N PRO A 101 0.87 -6.64 14.82
CA PRO A 101 1.89 -6.68 15.87
C PRO A 101 2.35 -5.27 16.28
N THR A 102 2.96 -5.12 17.46
CA THR A 102 3.38 -3.82 17.97
C THR A 102 4.62 -3.26 17.23
N GLY A 103 4.67 -1.93 17.08
CA GLY A 103 5.78 -1.21 16.47
C GLY A 103 5.39 -0.52 15.17
N ASP A 104 6.36 0.06 14.49
CA ASP A 104 6.21 0.63 13.16
C ASP A 104 7.34 0.14 12.24
N LEU A 105 7.27 0.48 10.95
CA LEU A 105 8.24 0.04 9.95
C LEU A 105 9.63 0.70 10.10
N GLY A 106 9.74 1.77 10.89
CA GLY A 106 10.97 2.56 11.01
C GLY A 106 11.81 2.23 12.24
N ASN A 107 11.16 1.97 13.38
CA ASN A 107 11.77 1.83 14.69
C ASN A 107 11.69 0.37 15.20
N PRO A 108 12.76 -0.17 15.84
CA PRO A 108 14.03 0.47 16.19
C PRO A 108 15.07 0.53 15.08
N ASP A 109 15.00 -0.35 14.09
CA ASP A 109 16.14 -0.67 13.21
C ASP A 109 15.71 -0.95 11.75
N ARG A 110 14.48 -0.59 11.38
CA ARG A 110 13.84 -0.87 10.08
C ARG A 110 13.72 -2.34 9.68
N THR A 111 14.04 -3.28 10.58
CA THR A 111 14.07 -4.73 10.28
C THR A 111 13.31 -5.58 11.32
N SER A 112 13.27 -5.14 12.57
CA SER A 112 12.57 -5.78 13.69
C SER A 112 11.07 -5.97 13.41
N TRP A 113 10.42 -5.04 12.71
CA TRP A 113 9.00 -5.16 12.33
C TRP A 113 8.72 -6.47 11.59
N ALA A 114 9.65 -6.91 10.74
CA ALA A 114 9.49 -8.10 9.92
C ALA A 114 9.53 -9.38 10.77
N SER A 115 10.38 -9.43 11.81
CA SER A 115 10.38 -10.55 12.76
C SER A 115 9.08 -10.60 13.54
N ARG A 116 8.66 -9.47 14.12
CA ARG A 116 7.41 -9.37 14.90
C ARG A 116 6.20 -9.80 14.08
N THR A 117 6.15 -9.40 12.82
CA THR A 117 5.10 -9.80 11.87
C THR A 117 5.12 -11.31 11.63
N ARG A 118 6.27 -11.89 11.31
CA ARG A 118 6.39 -13.34 11.11
C ARG A 118 6.01 -14.13 12.37
N ASP A 119 6.44 -13.69 13.54
CA ASP A 119 6.15 -14.37 14.80
C ASP A 119 4.65 -14.30 15.14
N TYR A 120 4.02 -13.14 14.90
CA TYR A 120 2.58 -12.97 15.05
C TYR A 120 1.79 -13.88 14.10
N LEU A 121 2.12 -13.89 12.80
CA LEU A 121 1.45 -14.71 11.79
C LEU A 121 1.66 -16.22 12.00
N LYS A 122 2.77 -16.64 12.60
CA LYS A 122 2.97 -18.05 13.02
C LYS A 122 2.13 -18.45 14.24
N GLY A 123 1.67 -17.48 15.02
CA GLY A 123 0.97 -17.69 16.29
C GLY A 123 -0.47 -17.19 16.24
N ALA A 124 -0.75 -16.19 17.08
CA ALA A 124 -2.10 -15.66 17.28
C ALA A 124 -2.71 -14.98 16.04
N GLY A 125 -1.88 -14.56 15.07
CA GLY A 125 -2.29 -13.92 13.83
C GLY A 125 -2.41 -14.85 12.62
N ARG A 126 -2.38 -16.17 12.82
CA ARG A 126 -2.40 -17.17 11.71
C ARG A 126 -3.64 -17.13 10.83
N ASP A 127 -4.69 -16.47 11.28
CA ASP A 127 -5.94 -16.30 10.55
C ASP A 127 -6.01 -14.97 9.79
N ARG A 128 -5.00 -14.10 9.92
CA ARG A 128 -4.87 -12.82 9.20
C ARG A 128 -4.31 -13.05 7.80
N ASN A 129 -4.74 -12.23 6.85
CA ASN A 129 -4.33 -12.31 5.44
C ASN A 129 -3.89 -10.98 4.83
N VAL A 130 -3.80 -9.91 5.64
CA VAL A 130 -3.23 -8.61 5.27
C VAL A 130 -2.42 -8.08 6.45
N VAL A 131 -1.22 -7.55 6.17
CA VAL A 131 -0.23 -6.98 7.12
C VAL A 131 0.35 -5.68 6.58
#